data_AF-A0A067N5C0-F1
#
_entry.id   AF-A0A067N5C0-F1
#
_cell.length_a   1.000
_cell.length_b   1.000
_cell.length_c   1.000
_cell.angle_alpha   90.00
_cell.angle_beta   90.00
_cell.angle_gamma   90.00
#
_symmetry.space_group_name_H-M   'P 1'
#
loop_
_entity.id
_entity.type
_entity.pdbx_description
1 polymer ?
#
loop_
_entity_poly.entity_id
_entity_poly.type
_entity_poly.pdbx_seq_one_letter_code
_entity_poly.pdbx_strand_id
1 'polypeptide(L)'
;MVQSFPEQKALTQSSNGTDGHWPLPIELIHAIIAIICSNGGQASSNLAACSLVCRSWADVCRLRIFEILLFLNSRNITSRLSFLPFTAPHLSDYVQSLSLNQSIPMSPFPAWTPECFCRLTSLRALILGNPGWAWSGFSGPLARDIETLLAAPRLEMLELKGWDFRNNAQALRCVFSVCVTSLQTLTLTKVKGMRFDVHDIPTIHLPVTSLTHYGYPSSSGPNITTTEFTLIATGSALLCWGRTT
;
A
#
# COMPACT_ATOMS: atom_id res chain seq x y z
N MET A 1 23.39 -12.64 -25.10
CA MET A 1 23.25 -14.08 -24.83
C MET A 1 21.83 -14.32 -24.33
N VAL A 2 20.95 -14.83 -25.18
CA VAL A 2 19.55 -15.15 -24.86
C VAL A 2 19.53 -16.60 -24.39
N GLN A 3 19.28 -16.84 -23.10
CA GLN A 3 19.05 -18.19 -22.58
C GLN A 3 17.62 -18.60 -22.95
N SER A 4 17.49 -19.53 -23.88
CA SER A 4 16.22 -20.17 -24.23
C SER A 4 15.75 -21.03 -23.05
N PHE A 5 14.60 -20.67 -22.46
CA PHE A 5 13.92 -21.53 -21.50
C PHE A 5 13.35 -22.76 -22.23
N PRO A 6 13.58 -23.99 -21.73
CA PRO A 6 13.00 -25.17 -22.33
C PRO A 6 11.49 -25.17 -22.12
N GLU A 7 10.80 -25.31 -23.25
CA GLU A 7 9.37 -25.53 -23.41
C GLU A 7 8.91 -26.70 -22.52
N GLN A 8 8.04 -26.41 -21.54
CA GLN A 8 7.44 -27.44 -20.70
C GLN A 8 6.46 -28.26 -21.54
N LYS A 9 6.95 -29.38 -22.08
CA LYS A 9 6.12 -30.44 -22.68
C LYS A 9 5.07 -30.89 -21.66
N ALA A 10 3.82 -30.82 -22.13
CA ALA A 10 2.61 -31.26 -21.45
C ALA A 10 2.82 -32.56 -20.68
N LEU A 11 2.47 -32.53 -19.40
CA LEU A 11 2.36 -33.72 -18.56
C LEU A 11 1.23 -34.59 -19.11
N THR A 12 1.68 -35.71 -19.67
CA THR A 12 0.94 -36.90 -20.03
C THR A 12 -0.02 -37.31 -18.92
N GLN A 13 -1.30 -37.42 -19.27
CA GLN A 13 -2.34 -38.08 -18.48
C GLN A 13 -1.95 -39.57 -18.35
N SER A 14 -1.30 -39.92 -17.26
CA SER A 14 -1.11 -41.31 -16.84
C SER A 14 -2.41 -41.79 -16.19
N SER A 15 -3.34 -42.29 -17.00
CA SER A 15 -4.43 -43.14 -16.51
C SER A 15 -3.81 -44.46 -16.03
N ASN A 16 -3.97 -44.81 -14.75
CA ASN A 16 -4.16 -46.17 -14.26
C ASN A 16 -4.22 -46.18 -12.73
N GLY A 17 -5.40 -46.48 -12.18
CA GLY A 17 -5.61 -46.70 -10.74
C GLY A 17 -6.63 -45.73 -10.13
N THR A 18 -7.91 -46.01 -10.33
CA THR A 18 -9.05 -45.24 -9.81
C THR A 18 -9.29 -45.50 -8.32
N ASP A 19 -8.45 -44.92 -7.46
CA ASP A 19 -8.97 -44.49 -6.16
C ASP A 19 -9.74 -43.20 -6.44
N GLY A 20 -11.05 -43.20 -6.17
CA GLY A 20 -12.03 -42.17 -6.56
C GLY A 20 -11.84 -40.79 -5.92
N HIS A 21 -10.62 -40.26 -5.96
CA HIS A 21 -10.26 -38.95 -5.44
C HIS A 21 -10.62 -37.89 -6.49
N TRP A 22 -11.87 -37.44 -6.46
CA TRP A 22 -12.31 -36.29 -7.25
C TRP A 22 -11.50 -35.06 -6.83
N PRO A 23 -10.70 -34.46 -7.73
CA PRO A 23 -9.97 -33.25 -7.40
C PRO A 23 -10.96 -32.17 -6.97
N LEU A 24 -10.68 -31.50 -5.85
CA LEU A 24 -11.53 -30.45 -5.34
C LEU A 24 -11.69 -29.35 -6.40
N PRO A 25 -12.93 -28.95 -6.76
CA PRO A 25 -13.17 -27.82 -7.66
C PRO A 25 -12.40 -26.57 -7.23
N ILE A 26 -11.83 -25.84 -8.19
CA ILE A 26 -10.97 -24.68 -7.93
C ILE A 26 -11.74 -23.57 -7.20
N GLU A 27 -13.05 -23.46 -7.46
CA GLU A 27 -13.97 -22.52 -6.81
C GLU A 27 -14.06 -22.79 -5.30
N LEU A 28 -14.05 -24.06 -4.89
CA LEU A 28 -14.04 -24.42 -3.47
C LEU A 28 -12.70 -24.07 -2.82
N ILE A 29 -11.58 -24.24 -3.53
CA ILE A 29 -10.27 -23.79 -3.03
C ILE A 29 -10.31 -22.28 -2.80
N HIS A 30 -10.80 -21.49 -3.78
CA HIS A 30 -10.96 -20.04 -3.63
C HIS A 30 -11.83 -19.67 -2.41
N ALA A 31 -12.95 -20.35 -2.21
CA ALA A 31 -13.85 -20.10 -1.09
C ALA A 31 -13.17 -20.40 0.27
N ILE A 32 -12.48 -21.53 0.39
CA ILE A 32 -11.73 -21.89 1.61
C ILE A 32 -10.64 -20.85 1.90
N ILE A 33 -9.86 -20.49 0.88
CA ILE A 33 -8.80 -19.48 1.00
C ILE A 33 -9.38 -18.11 1.39
N ALA A 34 -10.53 -17.71 0.85
CA ALA A 34 -11.20 -16.47 1.23
C ALA A 34 -11.65 -16.47 2.71
N ILE A 35 -12.16 -17.60 3.21
CA ILE A 35 -12.52 -17.76 4.63
C ILE A 35 -11.26 -17.66 5.51
N ILE A 36 -10.16 -18.31 5.12
CA ILE A 36 -8.88 -18.23 5.84
C ILE A 36 -8.36 -16.78 5.89
N CYS A 37 -8.46 -16.04 4.79
CA CYS A 37 -8.07 -14.63 4.75
C CYS A 37 -8.95 -13.76 5.67
N SER A 38 -10.23 -14.09 5.80
CA SER A 38 -11.19 -13.34 6.63
C SER A 38 -10.96 -13.53 8.12
N ASN A 39 -10.27 -14.61 8.55
CA ASN A 39 -10.00 -14.92 9.95
C ASN A 39 -8.87 -14.08 10.60
N GLY A 40 -8.43 -12.99 9.98
CA GLY A 40 -7.56 -11.99 10.61
C GLY A 40 -6.11 -12.43 10.78
N GLY A 41 -5.44 -11.94 11.83
CA GLY A 41 -3.97 -11.77 11.96
C GLY A 41 -3.03 -12.97 11.70
N GLN A 42 -3.54 -14.16 11.40
CA GLN A 42 -2.77 -15.34 10.98
C GLN A 42 -2.99 -15.71 9.49
N ALA A 43 -3.67 -14.87 8.72
CA ALA A 43 -3.97 -15.14 7.31
C ALA A 43 -2.69 -15.47 6.52
N SER A 44 -1.62 -14.70 6.68
CA SER A 44 -0.37 -14.93 5.92
C SER A 44 0.31 -16.27 6.24
N SER A 45 0.35 -16.70 7.51
CA SER A 45 0.92 -17.99 7.89
C SER A 45 0.06 -19.15 7.41
N ASN A 46 -1.26 -19.02 7.50
CA ASN A 46 -2.20 -20.05 7.05
C ASN A 46 -2.15 -20.19 5.52
N LEU A 47 -2.11 -19.08 4.78
CA LEU A 47 -1.95 -19.10 3.33
C LEU A 47 -0.61 -19.70 2.91
N ALA A 48 0.48 -19.41 3.63
CA ALA A 48 1.77 -20.02 3.37
C ALA A 48 1.71 -21.54 3.57
N ALA A 49 1.09 -22.02 4.65
CA ALA A 49 0.89 -23.46 4.88
C ALA A 49 0.01 -24.10 3.79
N CYS A 50 -1.09 -23.45 3.44
CA CYS A 50 -1.98 -23.87 2.36
C CYS A 50 -1.28 -23.95 1.00
N SER A 51 -0.32 -23.06 0.74
CA SER A 51 0.46 -23.08 -0.50
C SER A 51 1.37 -24.31 -0.65
N LEU A 52 1.60 -25.06 0.43
CA LEU A 52 2.41 -26.29 0.41
C LEU A 52 1.60 -27.56 0.13
N VAL A 53 0.26 -27.48 0.11
CA VAL A 53 -0.62 -28.66 -0.06
C VAL A 53 -0.50 -29.26 -1.46
N CYS A 54 -0.74 -28.45 -2.50
CA CYS A 54 -0.56 -28.84 -3.90
C CYS A 54 -0.43 -27.61 -4.80
N ARG A 55 -0.16 -27.81 -6.10
CA ARG A 55 0.04 -26.70 -7.07
C ARG A 55 -1.17 -25.77 -7.18
N SER A 56 -2.37 -26.32 -7.30
CA SER A 56 -3.60 -25.49 -7.40
C SER A 56 -3.81 -24.61 -6.17
N TRP A 57 -3.52 -25.15 -4.98
CA TRP A 57 -3.55 -24.36 -3.74
C TRP A 57 -2.44 -23.32 -3.70
N ALA A 58 -1.23 -23.67 -4.15
CA ALA A 58 -0.11 -22.74 -4.23
C ALA A 58 -0.43 -21.53 -5.10
N ASP A 59 -1.03 -21.74 -6.27
CA ASP A 59 -1.36 -20.66 -7.20
C ASP A 59 -2.43 -19.72 -6.62
N VAL A 60 -3.48 -20.27 -6.03
CA VAL A 60 -4.54 -19.48 -5.37
C VAL A 60 -4.00 -18.74 -4.12
N CYS A 61 -3.20 -19.42 -3.30
CA CYS A 61 -2.62 -18.82 -2.09
C CYS A 61 -1.64 -17.69 -2.44
N ARG A 62 -0.78 -17.88 -3.45
CA ARG A 62 0.18 -16.85 -3.88
C ARG A 62 -0.52 -15.55 -4.24
N LEU A 63 -1.58 -15.61 -5.04
CA LEU A 63 -2.38 -14.44 -5.38
C LEU A 63 -2.81 -13.66 -4.13
N ARG A 64 -3.35 -14.35 -3.13
CA ARG A 64 -3.82 -13.73 -1.88
C ARG A 64 -2.69 -13.24 -0.97
N ILE A 65 -1.57 -13.97 -0.90
CA ILE A 65 -0.40 -13.57 -0.11
C ILE A 65 0.16 -12.24 -0.61
N PHE A 66 0.20 -12.01 -1.92
CA PHE A 66 0.74 -10.78 -2.51
C PHE A 66 -0.30 -9.67 -2.67
N GLU A 67 -1.60 -10.00 -2.69
CA GLU A 67 -2.69 -9.03 -2.67
C GLU A 67 -2.80 -8.31 -1.31
N ILE A 68 -2.65 -9.05 -0.21
CA ILE A 68 -2.89 -8.54 1.14
C ILE A 68 -1.60 -7.95 1.72
N LEU A 69 -1.37 -6.66 1.48
CA LEU A 69 -0.47 -5.77 2.23
C LEU A 69 0.95 -6.32 2.44
N LEU A 70 1.90 -5.89 1.61
CA LEU A 70 3.32 -5.97 1.97
C LEU A 70 3.57 -5.00 3.13
N PHE A 71 3.43 -5.50 4.36
CA PHE A 71 3.84 -4.76 5.56
C PHE A 71 5.35 -4.86 5.70
N LEU A 72 6.03 -3.80 5.27
CA LEU A 72 7.47 -3.70 5.31
C LEU A 72 7.86 -2.84 6.52
N ASN A 73 8.35 -3.51 7.57
CA ASN A 73 8.96 -2.83 8.70
C ASN A 73 10.38 -2.36 8.31
N SER A 74 10.73 -1.17 8.76
CA SER A 74 11.93 -0.37 8.45
C SER A 74 13.24 -1.16 8.31
N ARG A 75 13.48 -2.15 9.17
CA ARG A 75 14.79 -2.81 9.25
C ARG A 75 15.19 -3.55 7.98
N ASN A 76 14.25 -4.00 7.15
CA ASN A 76 14.53 -4.84 5.99
C ASN A 76 13.67 -4.49 4.76
N ILE A 77 13.16 -3.26 4.64
CA ILE A 77 12.32 -2.85 3.49
C ILE A 77 13.05 -3.16 2.18
N THR A 78 14.31 -2.73 2.09
CA THR A 78 15.16 -2.93 0.92
C THR A 78 15.34 -4.40 0.56
N SER A 79 15.75 -5.24 1.51
CA SER A 79 15.98 -6.67 1.27
C SER A 79 14.70 -7.44 0.95
N ARG A 80 13.55 -6.98 1.45
CA ARG A 80 12.25 -7.61 1.15
C ARG A 80 11.69 -7.15 -0.19
N LEU A 81 11.92 -5.90 -0.57
CA LEU A 81 11.52 -5.38 -1.89
C LEU A 81 12.42 -5.90 -3.00
N SER A 82 13.71 -6.14 -2.76
CA SER A 82 14.66 -6.58 -3.79
C SER A 82 14.28 -7.91 -4.44
N PHE A 83 13.55 -8.76 -3.73
CA PHE A 83 12.99 -9.99 -4.28
C PHE A 83 12.07 -9.73 -5.48
N LEU A 84 11.33 -8.62 -5.51
CA LEU A 84 10.42 -8.28 -6.61
C LEU A 84 11.19 -8.05 -7.92
N PRO A 85 12.13 -7.09 -8.04
CA PRO A 85 12.82 -6.87 -9.31
C PRO A 85 13.79 -8.00 -9.68
N PHE A 86 14.38 -8.70 -8.71
CA PHE A 86 15.50 -9.64 -8.98
C PHE A 86 15.14 -11.12 -8.96
N THR A 87 14.17 -11.56 -8.17
CA THR A 87 13.88 -13.00 -7.99
C THR A 87 12.54 -13.39 -8.59
N ALA A 88 11.52 -12.55 -8.43
CA ALA A 88 10.17 -12.88 -8.86
C ALA A 88 9.44 -11.63 -9.40
N PRO A 89 9.85 -11.12 -10.57
CA PRO A 89 9.28 -9.90 -11.16
C PRO A 89 7.80 -10.02 -11.47
N HIS A 90 7.33 -11.21 -11.85
CA HIS A 90 5.90 -11.48 -12.10
C HIS A 90 5.02 -11.28 -10.86
N LEU A 91 5.58 -11.20 -9.65
CA LEU A 91 4.79 -10.98 -8.44
C LEU A 91 4.42 -9.52 -8.23
N SER A 92 5.11 -8.59 -8.91
CA SER A 92 4.79 -7.16 -8.83
C SER A 92 3.38 -6.83 -9.31
N ASP A 93 2.86 -7.58 -10.29
CA ASP A 93 1.51 -7.42 -10.84
C ASP A 93 0.40 -7.78 -9.85
N TYR A 94 0.72 -8.51 -8.78
CA TYR A 94 -0.24 -8.92 -7.75
C TYR A 94 -0.24 -8.01 -6.52
N VAL A 95 0.75 -7.11 -6.40
CA VAL A 95 0.85 -6.20 -5.24
C VAL A 95 -0.19 -5.10 -5.35
N GLN A 96 -1.29 -5.26 -4.63
CA GLN A 96 -2.36 -4.27 -4.59
C GLN A 96 -2.23 -3.28 -3.43
N SER A 97 -1.57 -3.67 -2.34
CA SER A 97 -1.38 -2.81 -1.19
C SER A 97 0.03 -2.86 -0.65
N LEU A 98 0.64 -1.68 -0.46
CA LEU A 98 1.99 -1.52 0.04
C LEU A 98 1.98 -0.63 1.29
N SER A 99 2.49 -1.17 2.40
CA SER A 99 2.64 -0.42 3.64
C SER A 99 4.11 -0.25 3.99
N LEU A 100 4.61 0.97 3.83
CA LEU A 100 5.96 1.36 4.20
C LEU A 100 5.92 2.02 5.57
N ASN A 101 6.17 1.26 6.64
CA ASN A 101 6.22 1.83 7.99
C ASN A 101 7.67 1.96 8.44
N GLN A 102 8.10 3.21 8.61
CA GLN A 102 9.46 3.51 9.00
C GLN A 102 9.53 3.88 10.47
N SER A 103 10.50 3.34 11.20
CA SER A 103 10.71 3.66 12.62
C SER A 103 12.05 4.36 12.88
N ILE A 104 12.94 4.40 11.88
CA ILE A 104 14.31 4.89 11.98
C ILE A 104 14.58 5.73 10.72
N PRO A 105 15.34 6.85 10.81
CA PRO A 105 15.77 7.61 9.64
C PRO A 105 16.43 6.68 8.62
N MET A 106 15.88 6.67 7.41
CA MET A 106 16.27 5.73 6.36
C MET A 106 17.66 6.08 5.83
N SER A 107 18.44 5.05 5.54
CA SER A 107 19.39 5.12 4.43
C SER A 107 18.60 5.45 3.16
N PRO A 108 19.14 6.23 2.20
CA PRO A 108 18.49 6.41 0.90
C PRO A 108 18.12 5.05 0.30
N PHE A 109 16.99 5.00 -0.40
CA PHE A 109 16.66 3.78 -1.12
C PHE A 109 17.77 3.46 -2.15
N PRO A 110 18.03 2.17 -2.42
CA PRO A 110 18.94 1.83 -3.51
C PRO A 110 18.43 2.32 -4.86
N ALA A 111 19.37 2.52 -5.79
CA ALA A 111 19.08 3.01 -7.14
C ALA A 111 18.11 2.14 -7.96
N TRP A 112 17.89 0.88 -7.59
CA TRP A 112 16.95 -0.02 -8.27
C TRP A 112 15.48 0.17 -7.83
N THR A 113 15.23 0.93 -6.75
CA THR A 113 13.88 1.04 -6.19
C THR A 113 12.86 1.76 -7.08
N PRO A 114 13.17 2.83 -7.83
CA PRO A 114 12.23 3.41 -8.80
C PRO A 114 11.73 2.38 -9.80
N GLU A 115 12.64 1.56 -10.33
CA GLU A 115 12.28 0.53 -11.30
C GLU A 115 11.36 -0.52 -10.69
N CYS A 116 11.61 -0.91 -9.43
CA CYS A 116 10.72 -1.81 -8.68
C CYS A 116 9.32 -1.21 -8.54
N PHE A 117 9.22 0.09 -8.21
CA PHE A 117 7.94 0.76 -7.99
C PHE A 117 7.14 0.95 -9.27
N CYS A 118 7.80 1.25 -10.39
CA CYS A 118 7.16 1.32 -11.71
C CYS A 118 6.51 -0.01 -12.13
N ARG A 119 6.96 -1.14 -11.59
CA ARG A 119 6.37 -2.46 -11.87
C ARG A 119 5.12 -2.77 -11.04
N LEU A 120 4.81 -1.99 -10.00
CA LEU A 120 3.63 -2.18 -9.16
C LEU A 120 2.37 -1.62 -9.84
N THR A 121 2.06 -2.09 -11.04
CA THR A 121 1.01 -1.55 -11.91
C THR A 121 -0.41 -1.75 -11.35
N SER A 122 -0.58 -2.75 -10.48
CA SER A 122 -1.83 -3.06 -9.78
C SER A 122 -1.96 -2.42 -8.41
N LEU A 123 -1.03 -1.55 -8.01
CA LEU A 123 -1.06 -0.92 -6.69
C LEU A 123 -2.29 -0.01 -6.54
N ARG A 124 -3.14 -0.34 -5.57
CA ARG A 124 -4.39 0.37 -5.23
C ARG A 124 -4.31 1.11 -3.91
N ALA A 125 -3.54 0.60 -2.95
CA ALA A 125 -3.44 1.21 -1.63
C ALA A 125 -1.99 1.40 -1.20
N LEU A 126 -1.62 2.64 -0.88
CA LEU A 126 -0.29 2.98 -0.36
C LEU A 126 -0.42 3.55 1.05
N ILE A 127 0.20 2.88 2.02
CA ILE A 127 0.25 3.34 3.41
C ILE A 127 1.69 3.75 3.70
N LEU A 128 1.90 5.04 3.94
CA LEU A 128 3.18 5.60 4.30
C LEU A 128 3.16 5.94 5.80
N GLY A 129 3.78 5.08 6.61
CA GLY A 129 4.01 5.30 8.03
C GLY A 129 5.34 6.00 8.27
N ASN A 130 5.31 7.13 8.94
CA ASN A 130 6.49 7.92 9.24
C ASN A 130 6.32 8.70 10.56
N PRO A 131 7.02 8.34 11.64
CA PRO A 131 7.00 9.06 12.91
C PRO A 131 8.04 10.18 13.00
N GLY A 132 8.87 10.43 11.97
CA GLY A 132 10.08 11.26 12.15
C GLY A 132 10.62 12.07 10.97
N TRP A 133 10.11 11.98 9.74
CA TRP A 133 10.60 12.83 8.66
C TRP A 133 10.04 14.24 8.80
N ALA A 134 10.94 15.20 9.07
CA ALA A 134 10.72 16.54 8.58
C ALA A 134 10.91 16.51 7.06
N TRP A 135 9.84 16.75 6.30
CA TRP A 135 9.88 16.86 4.84
C TRP A 135 10.86 17.90 4.31
N SER A 136 11.40 18.75 5.17
CA SER A 136 12.49 19.67 4.81
C SER A 136 13.72 18.95 4.26
N GLY A 137 13.90 17.64 4.51
CA GLY A 137 14.97 16.83 3.92
C GLY A 137 14.64 16.14 2.58
N PHE A 138 13.41 16.28 2.06
CA PHE A 138 12.94 15.53 0.88
C PHE A 138 13.45 16.04 -0.47
N SER A 139 14.34 17.02 -0.54
CA SER A 139 14.92 17.47 -1.82
C SER A 139 15.87 16.45 -2.49
N GLY A 140 15.86 15.19 -2.03
CA GLY A 140 16.76 14.12 -2.47
C GLY A 140 16.10 12.98 -3.25
N PRO A 141 16.86 11.92 -3.56
CA PRO A 141 16.41 10.75 -4.32
C PRO A 141 15.12 10.12 -3.80
N LEU A 142 14.93 10.13 -2.47
CA LEU A 142 13.75 9.61 -1.79
C LEU A 142 12.44 10.26 -2.28
N ALA A 143 12.45 11.55 -2.63
CA ALA A 143 11.28 12.19 -3.24
C ALA A 143 10.93 11.53 -4.57
N ARG A 144 11.91 11.34 -5.46
CA ARG A 144 11.67 10.69 -6.75
C ARG A 144 11.14 9.28 -6.57
N ASP A 145 11.71 8.52 -5.64
CA ASP A 145 11.30 7.14 -5.41
C ASP A 145 9.82 7.09 -4.95
N ILE A 146 9.41 7.97 -4.04
CA ILE A 146 8.02 8.06 -3.60
C ILE A 146 7.11 8.63 -4.70
N GLU A 147 7.57 9.58 -5.50
CA GLU A 147 6.83 10.09 -6.67
C GLU A 147 6.51 8.95 -7.65
N THR A 148 7.44 8.02 -7.90
CA THR A 148 7.15 6.86 -8.76
C THR A 148 6.07 5.94 -8.18
N LEU A 149 6.00 5.78 -6.86
CA LEU A 149 4.92 5.04 -6.20
C LEU A 149 3.58 5.75 -6.30
N LEU A 150 3.58 7.07 -6.13
CA LEU A 150 2.38 7.90 -6.20
C LEU A 150 1.83 8.01 -7.62
N ALA A 151 2.71 7.89 -8.62
CA ALA A 151 2.35 7.86 -10.02
C ALA A 151 1.73 6.52 -10.48
N ALA A 152 1.50 5.57 -9.55
CA ALA A 152 0.87 4.30 -9.90
C ALA A 152 -0.54 4.55 -10.48
N PRO A 153 -0.85 3.97 -11.66
CA PRO A 153 -2.04 4.35 -12.44
C PRO A 153 -3.36 3.96 -11.77
N ARG A 154 -3.31 3.05 -10.80
CA ARG A 154 -4.49 2.50 -10.10
C ARG A 154 -4.51 2.84 -8.62
N LEU A 155 -3.71 3.81 -8.17
CA LEU A 155 -3.64 4.17 -6.76
C LEU A 155 -4.94 4.84 -6.30
N GLU A 156 -5.79 4.09 -5.62
CA GLU A 156 -7.10 4.52 -5.14
C GLU A 156 -7.06 5.05 -3.70
N MET A 157 -6.15 4.53 -2.87
CA MET A 157 -6.04 4.87 -1.45
C MET A 157 -4.62 5.28 -1.06
N LEU A 158 -4.50 6.40 -0.36
CA LEU A 158 -3.26 6.88 0.25
C LEU A 158 -3.49 7.13 1.74
N GLU A 159 -2.76 6.45 2.60
CA GLU A 159 -2.73 6.75 4.03
C GLU A 159 -1.37 7.32 4.44
N LEU A 160 -1.38 8.51 5.03
CA LEU A 160 -0.20 9.15 5.62
C LEU A 160 -0.32 9.05 7.14
N LYS A 161 0.53 8.23 7.77
CA LYS A 161 0.48 7.96 9.21
C LYS A 161 1.69 8.53 9.96
N GLY A 162 1.46 9.45 10.89
CA GLY A 162 2.49 10.05 11.75
C GLY A 162 3.20 11.29 11.18
N TRP A 163 2.75 11.79 10.02
CA TRP A 163 3.48 12.80 9.24
C TRP A 163 3.49 14.15 9.95
N ASP A 164 4.59 14.91 9.84
CA ASP A 164 4.70 16.27 10.39
C ASP A 164 4.90 17.30 9.27
N PHE A 165 3.85 18.10 9.03
CA PHE A 165 3.82 19.11 7.98
C PHE A 165 4.18 20.52 8.47
N ARG A 166 4.57 20.70 9.75
CA ARG A 166 4.84 22.03 10.35
C ARG A 166 5.81 22.89 9.53
N ASN A 167 6.80 22.25 8.90
CA ASN A 167 7.91 22.93 8.22
C ASN A 167 7.83 22.86 6.69
N ASN A 168 6.86 22.14 6.13
CA ASN A 168 6.77 21.97 4.68
C ASN A 168 5.36 21.49 4.31
N ALA A 169 4.44 22.42 4.05
CA ALA A 169 3.13 22.08 3.51
C ALA A 169 3.18 21.81 1.98
N GLN A 170 4.20 22.32 1.28
CA GLN A 170 4.37 22.15 -0.18
C GLN A 170 4.57 20.69 -0.56
N ALA A 171 5.30 19.96 0.28
CA ALA A 171 5.29 18.52 0.40
C ALA A 171 3.99 17.83 -0.02
N LEU A 172 2.91 18.13 0.70
CA LEU A 172 1.61 17.49 0.52
C LEU A 172 1.01 17.86 -0.84
N ARG A 173 1.25 19.10 -1.31
CA ARG A 173 0.86 19.53 -2.65
C ARG A 173 1.58 18.73 -3.72
N CYS A 174 2.88 18.46 -3.57
CA CYS A 174 3.63 17.61 -4.50
C CYS A 174 3.02 16.21 -4.57
N VAL A 175 2.75 15.59 -3.41
CA VAL A 175 2.10 14.27 -3.36
C VAL A 175 0.77 14.28 -4.09
N PHE A 176 -0.09 15.26 -3.83
CA PHE A 176 -1.38 15.34 -4.50
C PHE A 176 -1.25 15.64 -5.98
N SER A 177 -0.29 16.46 -6.41
CA SER A 177 -0.13 16.77 -7.83
C SER A 177 0.14 15.51 -8.69
N VAL A 178 0.71 14.46 -8.09
CA VAL A 178 1.03 13.21 -8.78
C VAL A 178 -0.14 12.22 -8.77
N CYS A 179 -0.85 12.06 -7.64
CA CYS A 179 -1.89 11.03 -7.51
C CYS A 179 -3.33 11.53 -7.59
N VAL A 180 -3.58 12.83 -7.78
CA VAL A 180 -4.94 13.43 -7.75
C VAL A 180 -5.94 12.75 -8.70
N THR A 181 -5.48 12.25 -9.86
CA THR A 181 -6.37 11.67 -10.87
C THR A 181 -6.82 10.24 -10.56
N SER A 182 -6.05 9.49 -9.78
CA SER A 182 -6.34 8.10 -9.41
C SER A 182 -6.90 7.97 -7.99
N LEU A 183 -6.58 8.93 -7.11
CA LEU A 183 -6.87 8.85 -5.69
C LEU A 183 -8.35 9.07 -5.37
N GLN A 184 -8.95 8.11 -4.67
CA GLN A 184 -10.33 8.13 -4.18
C GLN A 184 -10.41 8.35 -2.67
N THR A 185 -9.42 7.84 -1.93
CA THR A 185 -9.39 7.86 -0.47
C THR A 185 -8.07 8.40 0.03
N LEU A 186 -8.12 9.42 0.89
CA LEU A 186 -6.96 9.98 1.57
C LEU A 186 -7.19 9.89 3.09
N THR A 187 -6.32 9.16 3.78
CA THR A 187 -6.37 9.03 5.24
C THR A 187 -5.16 9.69 5.87
N LEU A 188 -5.39 10.55 6.86
CA LEU A 188 -4.34 11.28 7.56
C LEU A 188 -4.33 10.90 9.05
N THR A 189 -3.57 9.86 9.39
CA THR A 189 -3.54 9.31 10.74
C THR A 189 -2.41 9.96 11.54
N LYS A 190 -2.68 10.54 12.72
CA LYS A 190 -1.62 11.06 13.63
C LYS A 190 -0.71 12.13 13.00
N VAL A 191 -1.29 12.97 12.15
CA VAL A 191 -0.56 14.03 11.45
C VAL A 191 -0.38 15.26 12.36
N LYS A 192 0.77 15.93 12.26
CA LYS A 192 1.10 17.19 12.96
C LYS A 192 1.27 18.32 11.95
N GLY A 193 1.03 19.56 12.39
CA GLY A 193 1.45 20.74 11.64
C GLY A 193 0.58 21.19 10.49
N MET A 194 -0.64 20.66 10.35
CA MET A 194 -1.62 21.19 9.42
C MET A 194 -2.21 22.49 9.96
N ARG A 195 -1.49 23.60 9.77
CA ARG A 195 -2.11 24.92 9.72
C ARG A 195 -2.39 25.22 8.26
N PHE A 196 -3.61 24.95 7.83
CA PHE A 196 -4.07 25.41 6.53
C PHE A 196 -4.54 26.84 6.72
N ASP A 197 -3.75 27.82 6.30
CA ASP A 197 -4.30 29.13 6.03
C ASP A 197 -5.22 28.99 4.81
N VAL A 198 -6.44 29.54 4.93
CA VAL A 198 -7.52 29.41 3.93
C VAL A 198 -7.06 29.83 2.53
N HIS A 199 -6.04 30.68 2.45
CA HIS A 199 -5.49 31.21 1.21
C HIS A 199 -4.46 30.30 0.52
N ASP A 200 -3.90 29.31 1.21
CA ASP A 200 -2.85 28.44 0.68
C ASP A 200 -3.36 27.10 0.16
N ILE A 201 -4.65 26.80 0.36
CA ILE A 201 -5.24 25.55 -0.09
C ILE A 201 -5.44 25.63 -1.61
N PRO A 202 -4.67 24.88 -2.42
CA PRO A 202 -4.97 24.76 -3.83
C PRO A 202 -6.39 24.20 -3.95
N THR A 203 -7.19 24.73 -4.87
CA THR A 203 -8.50 24.18 -5.21
C THR A 203 -8.30 22.82 -5.89
N ILE A 204 -8.01 21.79 -5.09
CA ILE A 204 -7.90 20.43 -5.60
C ILE A 204 -9.29 19.83 -5.51
N HIS A 205 -9.91 19.61 -6.67
CA HIS A 205 -11.13 18.84 -6.80
C HIS A 205 -10.78 17.36 -6.63
N LEU A 206 -10.55 16.96 -5.39
CA LEU A 206 -10.41 15.56 -5.05
C LEU A 206 -11.81 14.97 -4.93
N PRO A 207 -12.13 13.85 -5.61
CA PRO A 207 -13.28 13.01 -5.28
C PRO A 207 -12.98 12.22 -3.99
N VAL A 208 -12.43 12.89 -2.96
CA VAL A 208 -12.12 12.25 -1.69
C VAL A 208 -13.42 12.02 -0.96
N THR A 209 -13.80 10.75 -0.90
CA THR A 209 -15.05 10.30 -0.28
C THR A 209 -14.97 10.30 1.25
N SER A 210 -13.77 10.22 1.82
CA SER A 210 -13.55 10.24 3.26
C SER A 210 -12.18 10.81 3.61
N LEU A 211 -12.16 11.75 4.56
CA LEU A 211 -10.96 12.15 5.28
C LEU A 211 -11.14 11.74 6.75
N THR A 212 -10.22 10.95 7.27
CA THR A 212 -10.22 10.58 8.69
C THR A 212 -8.94 11.11 9.32
N HIS A 213 -9.10 11.88 10.41
CA HIS A 213 -8.00 12.44 11.18
C HIS A 213 -8.00 11.90 12.60
N TYR A 214 -6.86 11.37 13.05
CA TYR A 214 -6.66 10.92 14.42
C TYR A 214 -5.58 11.78 15.09
N GLY A 215 -5.98 12.74 15.93
CA GLY A 215 -5.05 13.62 16.65
C GLY A 215 -4.31 12.94 17.80
N TYR A 216 -3.16 13.49 18.19
CA TYR A 216 -2.50 13.15 19.45
C TYR A 216 -3.11 13.97 20.60
N PRO A 217 -3.41 13.38 21.76
CA PRO A 217 -3.75 14.17 22.95
C PRO A 217 -2.52 15.03 23.32
N SER A 218 -2.77 16.33 23.51
CA SER A 218 -1.82 17.26 24.12
C SER A 218 -1.34 16.69 25.47
N SER A 219 -0.07 16.89 25.82
CA SER A 219 0.50 16.48 27.11
C SER A 219 -0.15 17.13 28.34
N SER A 220 -1.18 17.96 28.15
CA SER A 220 -1.93 18.67 29.20
C SER A 220 -3.20 17.97 29.71
N GLY A 221 -3.45 16.69 29.38
CA GLY A 221 -4.52 15.87 29.97
C GLY A 221 -5.36 15.07 28.96
N PRO A 222 -6.06 14.01 29.38
CA PRO A 222 -6.73 13.07 28.49
C PRO A 222 -8.12 13.60 28.06
N ASN A 223 -8.14 14.44 27.02
CA ASN A 223 -9.35 14.66 26.24
C ASN A 223 -9.13 14.09 24.84
N ILE A 224 -9.68 12.89 24.58
CA ILE A 224 -9.73 12.30 23.25
C ILE A 224 -10.78 13.09 22.46
N THR A 225 -10.34 14.10 21.73
CA THR A 225 -11.18 14.79 20.75
C THR A 225 -10.99 14.11 19.40
N THR A 226 -11.94 13.27 19.02
CA THR A 226 -12.04 12.77 17.65
C THR A 226 -12.63 13.89 16.81
N THR A 227 -11.79 14.60 16.05
CA THR A 227 -12.27 15.60 15.10
C THR A 227 -12.37 14.94 13.73
N GLU A 228 -13.59 14.56 13.34
CA GLU A 228 -13.86 14.21 11.95
C GLU A 228 -13.88 15.50 11.13
N PHE A 229 -13.00 15.58 10.14
CA PHE A 229 -13.04 16.64 9.14
C PHE A 229 -13.63 16.05 7.87
N THR A 230 -14.81 16.49 7.47
CA THR A 230 -15.32 16.19 6.14
C THR A 230 -14.80 17.27 5.20
N LEU A 231 -13.85 16.92 4.33
CA LEU A 231 -13.45 17.77 3.20
C LEU A 231 -14.57 17.73 2.16
N ILE A 232 -15.50 18.67 2.20
CA ILE A 232 -16.54 18.82 1.18
C ILE A 232 -15.96 19.68 0.07
N ALA A 233 -15.54 19.05 -1.03
CA ALA A 233 -15.14 19.74 -2.25
C ALA A 233 -16.39 20.12 -3.06
N THR A 234 -17.08 21.21 -2.67
CA THR A 234 -18.14 21.80 -3.49
C THR A 234 -17.61 23.02 -4.24
N GLY A 235 -17.37 22.85 -5.54
CA GLY A 235 -17.47 23.89 -6.57
C GLY A 235 -16.51 25.08 -6.57
N SER A 236 -16.04 25.63 -5.45
CA SER A 236 -15.17 26.82 -5.45
C SER A 236 -14.40 27.10 -4.15
N ALA A 237 -14.58 26.33 -3.06
CA ALA A 237 -13.84 26.58 -1.83
C ALA A 237 -13.73 25.32 -0.96
N LEU A 238 -12.57 25.15 -0.32
CA LEU A 238 -12.33 24.15 0.71
C LEU A 238 -12.65 24.78 2.08
N LEU A 239 -13.84 24.47 2.61
CA LEU A 239 -14.23 24.88 3.95
C LEU A 239 -14.03 23.71 4.92
N CYS A 240 -12.98 23.76 5.72
CA CYS A 240 -12.82 22.86 6.86
C CYS A 240 -13.72 23.33 8.00
N TRP A 241 -14.85 22.67 8.22
CA TRP A 241 -15.62 22.83 9.46
C TRP A 241 -15.17 21.77 10.46
N GLY A 242 -14.39 22.17 11.46
CA GLY A 242 -14.16 21.36 12.63
C GLY A 242 -15.31 21.56 13.60
N ARG A 243 -16.15 20.55 13.83
CA ARG A 243 -17.09 20.54 14.96
C ARG A 243 -16.37 19.87 16.13
N THR A 244 -15.99 20.65 17.12
CA THR A 244 -15.55 20.12 18.42
C THR A 244 -16.79 19.67 19.18
N THR A 245 -16.94 18.36 19.38
CA THR A 245 -17.86 17.80 20.38
C THR A 245 -17.13 17.55 21.68
#